data_AF-A0A7Z9KQJ5-F1
#
_entry.id   AF-A0A7Z9KQJ5-F1
#
_cell.length_a   1.000
_cell.length_b   1.000
_cell.length_c   1.000
_cell.angle_alpha   90.00
_cell.angle_beta   90.00
_cell.angle_gamma   90.00
#
_symmetry.space_group_name_H-M   'P 1'
#
loop_
_entity.id
_entity.type
_entity.pdbx_description
1 polymer ?
#
loop_
_entity_poly.entity_id
_entity_poly.type
_entity_poly.pdbx_seq_one_letter_code
_entity_poly.pdbx_strand_id
1 'polypeptide(L)'
;MGRTFLVVLIYALGGTLVAGEPSVRNSGLVQNVMGELVYVTGLNMVASVGSQLRVDNESSGDSTSLKVIKELDDVLVTQIVEASGSGVKVSDRVRLVGTHSSDQSLRTAYAVRIDRGPKMDGILNDAVWRQAQPIEGFIQRDPGYWIPTTERTVARILYDDKQIYFGFECYDSEPNQIVANYMRRDSELWGDDNVQILLDTYNDKQNGVFFFVNSLGAKRDLVLSQEGRTYNEDWDCIWQAKGHRHNRGWSVEVAIPFDQLRFKKEEDAVWGINLARFIARKTESTALMVGRRSSSPRQRYRTTDLAQLRGLKSLKTKSLFQIKPYVLPSRLQNLQSTDPTTSTSFESGVDVRYGVTPNMTLDLSYNTDFAQVEGDQK
;
A
#
# COMPACT_ATOMS: atom_id res chain seq x y z
N MET A 1 -37.97 46.57 -29.60
CA MET A 1 -36.96 47.66 -29.69
C MET A 1 -36.48 47.96 -28.27
N GLY A 2 -35.18 47.84 -28.00
CA GLY A 2 -34.59 48.13 -26.69
C GLY A 2 -33.36 47.26 -26.45
N ARG A 3 -32.17 47.83 -26.68
CA ARG A 3 -30.84 47.21 -26.61
C ARG A 3 -30.33 47.17 -25.18
N THR A 4 -29.63 46.11 -24.79
CA THR A 4 -28.70 46.09 -23.66
C THR A 4 -27.30 45.81 -24.20
N PHE A 5 -26.36 46.73 -23.95
CA PHE A 5 -24.98 46.66 -24.41
C PHE A 5 -24.14 45.78 -23.48
N LEU A 6 -23.36 44.86 -24.06
CA LEU A 6 -22.21 44.24 -23.39
C LEU A 6 -20.94 44.88 -23.96
N VAL A 7 -20.17 45.55 -23.10
CA VAL A 7 -18.88 46.14 -23.44
C VAL A 7 -17.83 45.03 -23.36
N VAL A 8 -17.22 44.68 -24.51
CA VAL A 8 -16.02 43.84 -24.57
C VAL A 8 -14.85 44.74 -24.93
N LEU A 9 -13.88 44.88 -24.02
CA LEU A 9 -12.60 45.50 -24.34
C LEU A 9 -11.80 44.55 -25.24
N ILE A 10 -11.56 44.95 -26.48
CA ILE A 10 -10.64 44.28 -27.41
C ILE A 10 -9.34 45.08 -27.39
N TYR A 11 -8.25 44.50 -26.89
CA TYR A 11 -6.91 44.97 -27.23
C TYR A 11 -6.52 44.33 -28.57
N ALA A 12 -6.39 45.15 -29.60
CA ALA A 12 -5.84 44.77 -30.89
C ALA A 12 -4.31 44.94 -30.87
N LEU A 13 -3.58 43.86 -31.10
CA LEU A 13 -2.22 43.92 -31.63
C LEU A 13 -2.16 43.00 -32.86
N GLY A 14 -1.72 43.58 -33.97
CA GLY A 14 -1.74 42.99 -35.29
C GLY A 14 -0.94 41.70 -35.38
N GLY A 15 -1.58 40.68 -35.92
CA GLY A 15 -0.98 39.44 -36.35
C GLY A 15 -1.86 38.88 -37.46
N THR A 16 -1.26 38.59 -38.60
CA THR A 16 -1.87 38.04 -39.80
C THR A 16 -2.77 36.86 -39.46
N LEU A 17 -4.04 36.90 -39.88
CA LEU A 17 -4.97 35.77 -39.82
C LEU A 17 -4.46 34.66 -40.75
N VAL A 18 -3.64 33.77 -40.21
CA VAL A 18 -3.47 32.43 -40.77
C VAL A 18 -4.79 31.71 -40.53
N ALA A 19 -5.42 31.21 -41.60
CA ALA A 19 -6.61 30.38 -41.50
C ALA A 19 -6.33 29.22 -40.53
N GLY A 20 -7.01 29.24 -39.37
CA GLY A 20 -6.91 28.15 -38.41
C GLY A 20 -7.34 26.86 -39.09
N GLU A 21 -6.46 25.86 -39.06
CA GLU A 21 -6.84 24.47 -39.29
C GLU A 21 -8.12 24.16 -38.51
N PRO A 22 -9.02 23.31 -39.05
CA PRO A 22 -10.22 22.92 -38.33
C PRO A 22 -9.79 22.38 -36.97
N SER A 23 -10.19 23.08 -35.90
CA SER A 23 -9.96 22.67 -34.53
C SER A 23 -10.34 21.20 -34.39
N VAL A 24 -9.34 20.35 -34.21
CA VAL A 24 -9.52 18.92 -34.02
C VAL A 24 -10.22 18.75 -32.67
N ARG A 25 -11.56 18.75 -32.68
CA ARG A 25 -12.42 18.71 -31.48
C ARG A 25 -12.17 17.49 -30.58
N ASN A 26 -11.39 16.53 -31.06
CA ASN A 26 -11.08 15.27 -30.40
C ASN A 26 -9.58 15.05 -30.17
N SER A 27 -8.75 16.11 -30.16
CA SER A 27 -7.32 16.00 -29.82
C SER A 27 -6.95 16.81 -28.59
N GLY A 28 -6.04 16.27 -27.79
CA GLY A 28 -5.42 16.89 -26.62
C GLY A 28 -3.90 16.77 -26.67
N LEU A 29 -3.26 17.24 -25.60
CA LEU A 29 -1.81 17.22 -25.44
C LEU A 29 -1.41 16.61 -24.09
N VAL A 30 -0.33 15.83 -24.10
CA VAL A 30 0.30 15.35 -22.87
C VAL A 30 1.01 16.50 -22.17
N GLN A 31 0.60 16.79 -20.94
CA GLN A 31 1.23 17.79 -20.07
C GLN A 31 2.31 17.18 -19.17
N ASN A 32 2.09 15.95 -18.70
CA ASN A 32 2.98 15.28 -17.76
C ASN A 32 2.84 13.76 -17.87
N VAL A 33 3.92 13.04 -17.58
CA VAL A 33 3.99 11.58 -17.52
C VAL A 33 4.65 11.19 -16.21
N MET A 34 3.96 10.37 -15.42
CA MET A 34 4.44 9.90 -14.13
C MET A 34 4.21 8.40 -13.96
N GLY A 35 5.25 7.60 -14.21
CA GLY A 35 5.11 6.14 -14.28
C GLY A 35 4.13 5.76 -15.38
N GLU A 36 3.07 5.03 -15.03
CA GLU A 36 1.98 4.64 -15.95
C GLU A 36 0.91 5.74 -16.15
N LEU A 37 1.01 6.87 -15.45
CA LEU A 37 0.00 7.93 -15.49
C LEU A 37 0.38 9.01 -16.49
N VAL A 38 -0.58 9.41 -17.32
CA VAL A 38 -0.43 10.47 -18.33
C VAL A 38 -1.51 11.52 -18.12
N TYR A 39 -1.09 12.78 -17.99
CA TYR A 39 -1.95 13.94 -17.75
C TYR A 39 -2.20 14.64 -19.09
N VAL A 40 -3.46 14.69 -19.53
CA VAL A 40 -3.85 15.17 -20.86
C VAL A 40 -4.78 16.37 -20.74
N THR A 41 -4.51 17.45 -21.47
CA THR A 41 -5.39 18.62 -21.58
C THR A 41 -6.10 18.68 -22.92
N GLY A 42 -7.18 19.46 -23.01
CA GLY A 42 -7.89 19.73 -24.28
C GLY A 42 -8.98 18.72 -24.65
N LEU A 43 -9.18 17.67 -23.85
CA LEU A 43 -10.19 16.63 -24.09
C LEU A 43 -11.33 16.59 -23.06
N ASN A 44 -11.32 17.45 -22.04
CA ASN A 44 -12.27 17.43 -20.92
C ASN A 44 -13.74 17.62 -21.33
N MET A 45 -14.01 18.28 -22.46
CA MET A 45 -15.38 18.45 -22.96
C MET A 45 -15.92 17.24 -23.73
N VAL A 46 -15.05 16.30 -24.13
CA VAL A 46 -15.39 15.21 -25.07
C VAL A 46 -15.06 13.83 -24.54
N ALA A 47 -14.20 13.72 -23.53
CA ALA A 47 -13.79 12.47 -22.91
C ALA A 47 -14.03 12.51 -21.40
N SER A 48 -14.56 11.42 -20.87
CA SER A 48 -14.85 11.23 -19.44
C SER A 48 -14.19 9.95 -18.92
N VAL A 49 -14.27 9.70 -17.61
CA VAL A 49 -13.75 8.46 -16.99
C VAL A 49 -14.25 7.22 -17.74
N GLY A 50 -13.32 6.32 -18.08
CA GLY A 50 -13.58 5.13 -18.90
C GLY A 50 -13.35 5.33 -20.40
N SER A 51 -13.17 6.58 -20.87
CA SER A 51 -12.83 6.84 -22.27
C SER A 51 -11.44 6.27 -22.61
N GLN A 52 -11.30 5.78 -23.83
CA GLN A 52 -10.05 5.30 -24.42
C GLN A 52 -9.45 6.38 -25.30
N LEU A 53 -8.17 6.67 -25.10
CA LEU A 53 -7.40 7.61 -25.90
C LEU A 53 -6.23 6.88 -26.58
N ARG A 54 -5.70 7.47 -27.65
CA ARG A 54 -4.51 6.97 -28.35
C ARG A 54 -3.52 8.09 -28.53
N VAL A 55 -2.25 7.80 -28.26
CA VAL A 55 -1.14 8.73 -28.56
C VAL A 55 -0.83 8.63 -30.05
N ASP A 56 -0.80 9.76 -30.74
CA ASP A 56 -0.50 9.83 -32.16
C ASP A 56 1.03 9.94 -32.36
N ASN A 57 1.68 8.82 -32.70
CA ASN A 57 3.08 8.80 -33.15
C ASN A 57 3.13 8.54 -34.67
N GLU A 58 3.09 9.62 -35.46
CA GLU A 58 2.93 9.56 -36.93
C GLU A 58 4.13 8.93 -37.67
N SER A 59 5.24 8.64 -37.01
CA SER A 59 6.51 8.28 -37.65
C SER A 59 7.04 6.86 -37.38
N SER A 60 6.44 6.05 -36.50
CA SER A 60 7.01 4.74 -36.11
C SER A 60 6.06 3.54 -36.15
N GLY A 61 4.76 3.73 -36.40
CA GLY A 61 3.78 2.66 -36.19
C GLY A 61 3.56 2.31 -34.71
N ASP A 62 4.18 3.07 -33.80
CA ASP A 62 3.96 2.97 -32.36
C ASP A 62 2.55 3.44 -32.02
N SER A 63 1.82 2.61 -31.29
CA SER A 63 0.59 3.01 -30.65
C SER A 63 0.60 2.76 -29.17
N THR A 64 0.37 3.82 -28.41
CA THR A 64 0.11 3.73 -26.98
C THR A 64 -1.37 4.01 -26.73
N SER A 65 -2.05 3.06 -26.09
CA SER A 65 -3.45 3.16 -25.68
C SER A 65 -3.53 3.63 -24.23
N LEU A 66 -4.33 4.67 -24.00
CA LEU A 66 -4.56 5.25 -22.68
C LEU A 66 -6.02 5.07 -22.28
N LYS A 67 -6.29 4.97 -20.98
CA LYS A 67 -7.64 4.95 -20.42
C LYS A 67 -7.81 6.06 -19.41
N VAL A 68 -8.84 6.89 -19.56
CA VAL A 68 -9.15 7.96 -18.60
C VAL A 68 -9.61 7.33 -17.29
N ILE A 69 -8.89 7.59 -16.20
CA ILE A 69 -9.20 7.08 -14.86
C ILE A 69 -9.67 8.16 -13.90
N LYS A 70 -9.39 9.44 -14.20
CA LYS A 70 -9.84 10.58 -13.41
C LYS A 70 -10.02 11.81 -14.29
N GLU A 71 -11.07 12.57 -13.99
CA GLU A 71 -11.31 13.91 -14.52
C GLU A 71 -11.02 14.94 -13.42
N LEU A 72 -10.18 15.91 -13.76
CA LEU A 72 -9.94 17.17 -13.03
C LEU A 72 -10.48 18.31 -13.90
N ASP A 73 -10.59 19.52 -13.34
CA ASP A 73 -11.24 20.66 -14.00
C ASP A 73 -10.79 20.86 -15.46
N ASP A 74 -9.47 20.91 -15.70
CA ASP A 74 -8.89 21.13 -17.05
C ASP A 74 -7.97 19.99 -17.52
N VAL A 75 -7.82 18.92 -16.73
CA VAL A 75 -6.89 17.81 -17.01
C VAL A 75 -7.57 16.47 -16.85
N LEU A 76 -7.39 15.58 -17.84
CA LEU A 76 -7.70 14.16 -17.71
C LEU A 76 -6.46 13.42 -17.22
N VAL A 77 -6.61 12.65 -16.15
CA VAL A 77 -5.59 11.67 -15.73
C VAL A 77 -5.93 10.34 -16.38
N THR A 78 -4.97 9.83 -17.13
CA THR A 78 -5.10 8.58 -17.87
C THR A 78 -4.06 7.57 -17.43
N GLN A 79 -4.35 6.30 -17.58
CA GLN A 79 -3.44 5.18 -17.35
C GLN A 79 -3.02 4.59 -18.69
N ILE A 80 -1.74 4.28 -18.85
CA ILE A 80 -1.22 3.50 -19.98
C ILE A 80 -1.75 2.07 -19.86
N VAL A 81 -2.51 1.62 -20.86
CA VAL A 81 -3.08 0.26 -20.91
C VAL A 81 -2.21 -0.65 -21.77
N GLU A 82 -1.76 -0.14 -22.91
CA GLU A 82 -0.87 -0.83 -23.84
C GLU A 82 0.11 0.18 -24.39
N ALA A 83 1.41 -0.16 -24.41
CA ALA A 83 2.44 0.67 -24.99
C ALA A 83 3.26 -0.16 -25.97
N SER A 84 3.45 0.36 -27.18
CA SER A 84 4.44 -0.13 -28.14
C SER A 84 5.45 0.98 -28.44
N GLY A 85 6.74 0.64 -28.41
CA GLY A 85 7.83 1.54 -28.81
C GLY A 85 8.28 2.53 -27.75
N SER A 86 8.54 3.78 -28.15
CA SER A 86 9.37 4.73 -27.37
C SER A 86 8.72 5.36 -26.13
N GLY A 87 7.49 4.95 -25.78
CA GLY A 87 6.73 5.48 -24.65
C GLY A 87 6.05 6.83 -24.94
N VAL A 88 5.32 7.33 -23.95
CA VAL A 88 4.61 8.62 -24.01
C VAL A 88 5.52 9.74 -23.51
N LYS A 89 5.57 10.86 -24.22
CA LYS A 89 6.37 12.03 -23.89
C LYS A 89 5.48 13.26 -23.69
N VAL A 90 6.01 14.22 -22.94
CA VAL A 90 5.37 15.54 -22.81
C VAL A 90 5.27 16.17 -24.21
N SER A 91 4.14 16.83 -24.45
CA SER A 91 3.75 17.43 -25.73
C SER A 91 3.32 16.45 -26.83
N ASP A 92 3.29 15.14 -26.58
CA ASP A 92 2.67 14.20 -27.52
C ASP A 92 1.18 14.55 -27.74
N ARG A 93 0.71 14.39 -28.98
CA ARG A 93 -0.70 14.54 -29.31
C ARG A 93 -1.48 13.29 -28.93
N VAL A 94 -2.66 13.49 -28.38
CA VAL A 94 -3.54 12.41 -27.94
C VAL A 94 -4.90 12.61 -28.58
N ARG A 95 -5.53 11.55 -29.08
CA ARG A 95 -6.89 11.61 -29.61
C ARG A 95 -7.82 10.65 -28.90
N LEU A 96 -9.09 11.05 -28.80
CA LEU A 96 -10.16 10.19 -28.31
C LEU A 96 -10.46 9.09 -29.34
N VAL A 97 -10.49 7.82 -28.88
CA VAL A 97 -10.80 6.65 -29.74
C VAL A 97 -12.04 5.89 -29.29
N GLY A 98 -12.53 6.09 -28.05
CA GLY A 98 -13.80 5.53 -27.59
C GLY A 98 -14.25 6.14 -26.26
N THR A 99 -15.56 6.23 -26.01
CA THR A 99 -16.15 6.92 -24.84
C THR A 99 -16.68 5.98 -23.76
N HIS A 100 -16.63 4.66 -23.97
CA HIS A 100 -17.24 3.70 -23.05
C HIS A 100 -16.35 2.48 -22.78
N SER A 101 -15.73 2.47 -21.60
CA SER A 101 -15.29 1.26 -20.90
C SER A 101 -16.01 1.25 -19.56
N SER A 102 -16.89 0.27 -19.34
CA SER A 102 -17.66 0.12 -18.10
C SER A 102 -16.82 -0.31 -16.89
N ASP A 103 -15.51 -0.46 -17.08
CA ASP A 103 -14.63 -1.02 -16.06
C ASP A 103 -13.81 0.10 -15.42
N GLN A 104 -14.00 0.37 -14.12
CA GLN A 104 -13.03 1.15 -13.37
C GLN A 104 -11.78 0.28 -13.22
N SER A 105 -10.79 0.52 -14.08
CA SER A 105 -9.47 -0.10 -13.96
C SER A 105 -8.86 0.33 -12.62
N LEU A 106 -8.89 -0.56 -11.63
CA LEU A 106 -8.10 -0.37 -10.42
C LEU A 106 -6.63 -0.59 -10.81
N ARG A 107 -5.76 0.31 -10.38
CA ARG A 107 -4.32 0.12 -10.54
C ARG A 107 -3.92 -1.22 -9.93
N THR A 108 -2.97 -1.90 -10.57
CA THR A 108 -2.54 -3.23 -10.13
C THR A 108 -1.04 -3.20 -9.85
N ALA A 109 -0.67 -3.69 -8.68
CA ALA A 109 0.71 -3.99 -8.30
C ALA A 109 0.92 -5.51 -8.34
N TYR A 110 2.14 -5.93 -8.69
CA TYR A 110 2.52 -7.34 -8.75
C TYR A 110 3.61 -7.64 -7.73
N ALA A 111 3.40 -8.69 -6.95
CA ALA A 111 4.45 -9.31 -6.14
C ALA A 111 5.17 -10.39 -6.97
N VAL A 112 6.49 -10.49 -6.82
CA VAL A 112 7.29 -11.53 -7.48
C VAL A 112 7.79 -12.54 -6.45
N ARG A 113 7.60 -13.83 -6.74
CA ARG A 113 8.09 -14.91 -5.87
C ARG A 113 9.61 -15.03 -5.98
N ILE A 114 10.27 -15.20 -4.84
CA ILE A 114 11.72 -15.39 -4.73
C ILE A 114 12.03 -16.61 -3.85
N ASP A 115 13.19 -17.22 -4.07
CA ASP A 115 13.63 -18.39 -3.27
C ASP A 115 14.28 -18.01 -1.95
N ARG A 116 15.00 -16.87 -1.92
CA ARG A 116 15.65 -16.32 -0.73
C ARG A 116 15.37 -14.84 -0.62
N GLY A 117 14.91 -14.43 0.55
CA GLY A 117 14.66 -13.03 0.89
C GLY A 117 15.91 -12.14 0.77
N PRO A 118 15.70 -10.82 0.56
CA PRO A 118 16.76 -9.83 0.68
C PRO A 118 17.31 -9.77 2.11
N LYS A 119 18.54 -9.26 2.23
CA LYS A 119 19.14 -8.91 3.50
C LYS A 119 18.49 -7.62 4.00
N MET A 120 17.78 -7.71 5.11
CA MET A 120 17.13 -6.57 5.75
C MET A 120 18.17 -5.62 6.36
N ASP A 121 18.69 -4.68 5.57
CA ASP A 121 19.60 -3.61 6.00
C ASP A 121 19.15 -2.20 5.56
N GLY A 122 18.03 -2.13 4.83
CA GLY A 122 17.43 -0.90 4.35
C GLY A 122 17.99 -0.43 3.02
N ILE A 123 18.93 -1.16 2.41
CA ILE A 123 19.59 -0.79 1.14
C ILE A 123 19.08 -1.69 0.01
N LEU A 124 18.43 -1.09 -0.99
CA LEU A 124 17.84 -1.83 -2.12
C LEU A 124 18.85 -2.24 -3.21
N ASN A 125 20.00 -2.80 -2.82
CA ASN A 125 21.07 -3.20 -3.76
C ASN A 125 21.11 -4.72 -4.04
N ASP A 126 20.40 -5.52 -3.25
CA ASP A 126 20.29 -6.97 -3.46
C ASP A 126 19.70 -7.30 -4.84
N ALA A 127 20.26 -8.34 -5.47
CA ALA A 127 19.89 -8.71 -6.84
C ALA A 127 18.41 -9.11 -6.98
N VAL A 128 17.78 -9.63 -5.93
CA VAL A 128 16.36 -10.04 -5.94
C VAL A 128 15.42 -8.85 -6.17
N TRP A 129 15.79 -7.64 -5.74
CA TRP A 129 14.98 -6.44 -5.98
C TRP A 129 14.86 -6.10 -7.47
N ARG A 130 15.81 -6.52 -8.30
CA ARG A 130 15.73 -6.32 -9.76
C ARG A 130 14.71 -7.23 -10.44
N GLN A 131 14.22 -8.27 -9.76
CA GLN A 131 13.21 -9.18 -10.31
C GLN A 131 11.79 -8.60 -10.17
N ALA A 132 11.56 -7.70 -9.21
CA ALA A 132 10.29 -7.03 -9.03
C ALA A 132 10.11 -5.90 -10.06
N GLN A 133 8.91 -5.81 -10.63
CA GLN A 133 8.52 -4.64 -11.41
C GLN A 133 8.50 -3.40 -10.49
N PRO A 134 9.13 -2.28 -10.88
CA PRO A 134 9.03 -1.04 -10.11
C PRO A 134 7.59 -0.51 -10.17
N ILE A 135 7.06 -0.16 -9.01
CA ILE A 135 5.78 0.50 -8.83
C ILE A 135 6.06 2.00 -8.70
N GLU A 136 5.55 2.78 -9.66
CA GLU A 136 5.71 4.23 -9.74
C GLU A 136 4.35 4.92 -9.89
N GLY A 137 4.34 6.22 -10.25
CA GLY A 137 3.10 6.97 -10.47
C GLY A 137 2.33 7.27 -9.18
N PHE A 138 3.04 7.49 -8.07
CA PHE A 138 2.41 7.97 -6.84
C PHE A 138 1.80 9.36 -7.05
N ILE A 139 0.56 9.54 -6.62
CA ILE A 139 -0.19 10.79 -6.79
C ILE A 139 -0.41 11.45 -5.45
N GLN A 140 -0.49 12.77 -5.45
CA GLN A 140 -0.78 13.53 -4.24
C GLN A 140 -2.24 13.33 -3.80
N ARG A 141 -2.42 13.16 -2.50
CA ARG A 141 -3.68 13.34 -1.78
C ARG A 141 -3.77 14.79 -1.28
N ASP A 142 -2.69 15.23 -0.64
CA ASP A 142 -2.49 16.56 -0.07
C ASP A 142 -1.12 17.08 -0.52
N PRO A 143 -0.96 18.39 -0.78
CA PRO A 143 -2.02 19.41 -0.83
C PRO A 143 -2.86 19.37 -2.12
N GLY A 144 -2.29 18.87 -3.22
CA GLY A 144 -3.01 18.76 -4.50
C GLY A 144 -3.63 17.38 -4.66
N TYR A 145 -4.91 17.30 -4.99
CA TYR A 145 -5.58 16.01 -5.14
C TYR A 145 -5.39 15.48 -6.58
N TRP A 146 -4.88 14.24 -6.72
CA TRP A 146 -4.62 13.54 -8.00
C TRP A 146 -3.52 14.14 -8.91
N ILE A 147 -2.78 15.14 -8.42
CA ILE A 147 -1.66 15.72 -9.17
C ILE A 147 -0.36 14.90 -8.98
N PRO A 148 0.65 15.05 -9.86
CA PRO A 148 1.95 14.40 -9.68
C PRO A 148 2.60 14.74 -8.34
N THR A 149 3.30 13.78 -7.72
CA THR A 149 4.13 14.05 -6.53
C THR A 149 5.26 15.03 -6.84
N THR A 150 5.70 15.79 -5.83
CA THR A 150 6.91 16.61 -5.95
C THR A 150 8.20 15.83 -5.71
N GLU A 151 8.14 14.63 -5.10
CA GLU A 151 9.31 13.80 -4.82
C GLU A 151 9.08 12.35 -5.27
N ARG A 152 9.91 11.89 -6.21
CA ARG A 152 9.75 10.56 -6.81
C ARG A 152 9.84 9.47 -5.74
N THR A 153 8.92 8.51 -5.81
CA THR A 153 8.91 7.32 -4.96
C THR A 153 8.76 6.09 -5.83
N VAL A 154 9.58 5.07 -5.58
CA VAL A 154 9.55 3.78 -6.30
C VAL A 154 9.39 2.67 -5.27
N ALA A 155 8.34 1.87 -5.40
CA ALA A 155 8.13 0.70 -4.55
C ALA A 155 8.36 -0.60 -5.32
N ARG A 156 8.69 -1.68 -4.60
CA ARG A 156 8.84 -3.03 -5.14
C ARG A 156 8.27 -4.04 -4.14
N ILE A 157 7.68 -5.11 -4.66
CA ILE A 157 7.07 -6.15 -3.82
C ILE A 157 7.63 -7.51 -4.23
N LEU A 158 8.19 -8.21 -3.24
CA LEU A 158 8.66 -9.58 -3.38
C LEU A 158 7.96 -10.46 -2.34
N TYR A 159 7.98 -11.77 -2.51
CA TYR A 159 7.57 -12.68 -1.46
C TYR A 159 8.26 -14.04 -1.57
N ASP A 160 8.45 -14.71 -0.45
CA ASP A 160 8.90 -16.11 -0.42
C ASP A 160 7.83 -16.99 0.27
N ASP A 161 8.19 -18.19 0.73
CA ASP A 161 7.24 -19.08 1.42
C ASP A 161 6.87 -18.63 2.84
N LYS A 162 7.55 -17.62 3.40
CA LYS A 162 7.44 -17.20 4.80
C LYS A 162 6.94 -15.78 4.96
N GLN A 163 7.32 -14.88 4.06
CA GLN A 163 7.11 -13.44 4.22
C GLN A 163 6.91 -12.74 2.89
N ILE A 164 6.16 -11.63 2.96
CA ILE A 164 6.07 -10.63 1.90
C ILE A 164 7.02 -9.48 2.24
N TYR A 165 7.71 -8.97 1.23
CA TYR A 165 8.70 -7.91 1.34
C TYR A 165 8.29 -6.69 0.54
N PHE A 166 8.52 -5.50 1.11
CA PHE A 166 8.32 -4.23 0.45
C PHE A 166 9.63 -3.44 0.49
N GLY A 167 10.06 -2.97 -0.68
CA GLY A 167 11.20 -2.07 -0.82
C GLY A 167 10.72 -0.72 -1.32
N PHE A 168 11.03 0.35 -0.60
CA PHE A 168 10.76 1.72 -1.03
C PHE A 168 12.06 2.47 -1.26
N GLU A 169 12.22 3.06 -2.44
CA GLU A 169 13.21 4.10 -2.72
C GLU A 169 12.48 5.44 -2.77
N CYS A 170 12.76 6.29 -1.79
CA CYS A 170 12.17 7.60 -1.59
C CYS A 170 13.18 8.66 -1.99
N TYR A 171 13.10 9.18 -3.22
CA TYR A 171 13.94 10.28 -3.65
C TYR A 171 13.56 11.56 -2.92
N ASP A 172 14.54 12.42 -2.66
CA ASP A 172 14.30 13.73 -2.09
C ASP A 172 15.27 14.74 -2.71
N SER A 173 14.75 15.85 -3.22
CA SER A 173 15.57 16.95 -3.75
C SER A 173 16.41 17.65 -2.67
N GLU A 174 16.02 17.52 -1.41
CA GLU A 174 16.71 18.10 -0.24
C GLU A 174 16.93 17.05 0.86
N PRO A 175 17.77 16.02 0.66
CA PRO A 175 17.91 14.88 1.59
C PRO A 175 18.34 15.27 3.01
N ASN A 176 19.04 16.39 3.17
CA ASN A 176 19.44 16.90 4.48
C ASN A 176 18.27 17.45 5.30
N GLN A 177 17.11 17.68 4.68
CA GLN A 177 15.90 18.16 5.33
C GLN A 177 14.90 17.05 5.67
N ILE A 178 15.26 15.78 5.48
CA ILE A 178 14.38 14.64 5.80
C ILE A 178 14.14 14.59 7.31
N VAL A 179 12.87 14.67 7.71
CA VAL A 179 12.48 14.68 9.12
C VAL A 179 12.34 13.24 9.61
N ALA A 180 13.10 12.86 10.63
CA ALA A 180 12.80 11.68 11.43
C ALA A 180 13.24 11.92 12.86
N ASN A 181 12.33 12.42 13.68
CA ASN A 181 12.63 12.80 15.06
C ASN A 181 12.50 11.61 16.00
N TYR A 182 11.80 10.55 15.60
CA TYR A 182 11.50 9.43 16.47
C TYR A 182 12.14 8.12 15.99
N MET A 183 12.86 7.46 16.91
CA MET A 183 13.50 6.15 16.67
C MET A 183 12.78 4.97 17.34
N ARG A 184 11.71 5.22 18.11
CA ARG A 184 11.01 4.18 18.90
C ARG A 184 9.69 3.77 18.26
N ARG A 185 9.29 2.53 18.53
CA ARG A 185 7.91 2.06 18.36
C ARG A 185 6.97 2.96 19.19
N ASP A 186 5.75 3.18 18.73
CA ASP A 186 4.68 3.91 19.44
C ASP A 186 4.85 5.44 19.59
N SER A 187 5.85 6.05 18.96
CA SER A 187 5.90 7.50 18.78
C SER A 187 4.92 7.98 17.71
N GLU A 188 4.56 9.27 17.74
CA GLU A 188 3.81 9.92 16.66
C GLU A 188 4.64 10.02 15.36
N LEU A 189 4.77 8.90 14.65
CA LEU A 189 5.44 8.83 13.34
C LEU A 189 4.71 9.65 12.25
N TRP A 190 3.50 10.14 12.54
CA TRP A 190 2.68 10.93 11.62
C TRP A 190 3.37 12.21 11.15
N GLY A 191 4.23 12.80 11.98
CA GLY A 191 4.95 14.03 11.68
C GLY A 191 6.31 13.83 11.01
N ASP A 192 6.80 12.58 10.91
CA ASP A 192 8.08 12.25 10.28
C ASP A 192 7.89 11.89 8.79
N ASP A 193 8.95 12.00 7.99
CA ASP A 193 9.00 11.36 6.68
C ASP A 193 8.81 9.85 6.82
N ASN A 194 7.73 9.33 6.24
CA ASN A 194 7.35 7.94 6.36
C ASN A 194 6.76 7.35 5.08
N VAL A 195 6.89 6.04 4.94
CA VAL A 195 6.11 5.24 3.99
C VAL A 195 5.05 4.45 4.72
N GLN A 196 3.97 4.14 4.01
CA GLN A 196 2.79 3.48 4.55
C GLN A 196 2.37 2.34 3.62
N ILE A 197 1.99 1.21 4.21
CA ILE A 197 1.54 0.01 3.50
C ILE A 197 0.20 -0.40 4.08
N LEU A 198 -0.86 -0.29 3.28
CA LEU A 198 -2.19 -0.81 3.59
C LEU A 198 -2.42 -2.10 2.83
N LEU A 199 -2.74 -3.18 3.54
CA LEU A 199 -3.13 -4.45 2.95
C LEU A 199 -4.53 -4.84 3.42
N ASP A 200 -5.41 -5.11 2.46
CA ASP A 200 -6.65 -5.85 2.66
C ASP A 200 -6.44 -7.28 2.14
N THR A 201 -6.05 -8.16 3.05
CA THR A 201 -5.63 -9.54 2.76
C THR A 201 -6.79 -10.50 2.46
N TYR A 202 -8.02 -10.06 2.68
CA TYR A 202 -9.24 -10.78 2.31
C TYR A 202 -9.89 -10.19 1.06
N ASN A 203 -9.46 -8.99 0.64
CA ASN A 203 -10.05 -8.20 -0.43
C ASN A 203 -11.57 -8.00 -0.24
N ASP A 204 -11.98 -7.84 1.03
CA ASP A 204 -13.38 -7.68 1.43
C ASP A 204 -13.81 -6.21 1.49
N LYS A 205 -12.86 -5.27 1.28
CA LYS A 205 -13.05 -3.82 1.33
C LYS A 205 -13.58 -3.32 2.67
N GLN A 206 -13.36 -4.07 3.74
CA GLN A 206 -13.82 -3.75 5.09
C GLN A 206 -12.69 -3.79 6.11
N ASN A 207 -11.83 -4.78 6.02
CA ASN A 207 -10.75 -5.01 6.97
C ASN A 207 -9.39 -4.72 6.32
N GLY A 208 -8.41 -4.39 7.15
CA GLY A 208 -7.04 -4.21 6.66
C GLY A 208 -6.01 -4.17 7.77
N VAL A 209 -4.75 -4.31 7.39
CA VAL A 209 -3.59 -4.06 8.26
C VAL A 209 -2.83 -2.88 7.68
N PHE A 210 -2.37 -1.99 8.55
CA PHE A 210 -1.68 -0.78 8.13
C PHE A 210 -0.35 -0.66 8.84
N PHE A 211 0.71 -0.49 8.05
CA PHE A 211 2.09 -0.42 8.52
C PHE A 211 2.70 0.93 8.16
N PHE A 212 3.52 1.45 9.07
CA PHE A 212 4.28 2.68 8.90
C PHE A 212 5.75 2.43 9.13
N VAL A 213 6.58 3.01 8.29
CA VAL A 213 8.03 3.04 8.53
C VAL A 213 8.59 4.40 8.19
N ASN A 214 9.32 5.02 9.12
CA ASN A 214 10.06 6.26 8.85
C ASN A 214 11.45 5.97 8.25
N SER A 215 12.16 7.02 7.85
CA SER A 215 13.50 6.90 7.25
C SER A 215 14.59 6.30 8.17
N LEU A 216 14.32 6.14 9.47
CA LEU A 216 15.22 5.49 10.43
C LEU A 216 14.82 4.04 10.73
N GLY A 217 13.75 3.54 10.09
CA GLY A 217 13.23 2.19 10.34
C GLY A 217 12.38 2.09 11.61
N ALA A 218 11.93 3.20 12.19
CA ALA A 218 10.93 3.17 13.25
C ALA A 218 9.60 2.69 12.68
N LYS A 219 8.92 1.81 13.41
CA LYS A 219 7.77 1.04 12.94
C LYS A 219 6.53 1.34 13.78
N ARG A 220 5.37 1.34 13.13
CA ARG A 220 4.05 1.29 13.76
C ARG A 220 3.12 0.42 12.93
N ASP A 221 2.22 -0.27 13.60
CA ASP A 221 1.22 -1.10 12.97
C ASP A 221 -0.15 -0.92 13.64
N LEU A 222 -1.21 -1.20 12.89
CA LEU A 222 -2.58 -1.20 13.39
C LEU A 222 -3.45 -2.09 12.49
N VAL A 223 -4.54 -2.60 13.05
CA VAL A 223 -5.60 -3.26 12.29
C VAL A 223 -6.77 -2.30 12.07
N LEU A 224 -7.39 -2.40 10.91
CA LEU A 224 -8.51 -1.60 10.44
C LEU A 224 -9.75 -2.48 10.31
N SER A 225 -10.89 -1.92 10.66
CA SER A 225 -12.21 -2.51 10.43
C SER A 225 -13.20 -1.46 9.97
N GLN A 226 -14.33 -1.90 9.42
CA GLN A 226 -15.40 -1.03 8.93
C GLN A 226 -14.89 0.03 7.95
N GLU A 227 -14.13 -0.38 6.94
CA GLU A 227 -13.61 0.52 5.91
C GLU A 227 -12.63 1.59 6.47
N GLY A 228 -11.90 1.23 7.53
CA GLY A 228 -10.95 2.13 8.20
C GLY A 228 -11.60 3.20 9.09
N ARG A 229 -12.90 3.09 9.37
CA ARG A 229 -13.59 3.98 10.34
C ARG A 229 -13.20 3.67 11.77
N THR A 230 -12.84 2.42 12.03
CA THR A 230 -12.39 1.91 13.33
C THR A 230 -11.01 1.28 13.14
N TYR A 231 -10.15 1.47 14.13
CA TYR A 231 -8.82 0.87 14.15
C TYR A 231 -8.44 0.44 15.56
N ASN A 232 -7.54 -0.54 15.66
CA ASN A 232 -6.91 -0.96 16.90
C ASN A 232 -5.39 -0.84 16.75
N GLU A 233 -4.78 0.03 17.55
CA GLU A 233 -3.33 0.26 17.59
C GLU A 233 -2.62 -0.65 18.60
N ASP A 234 -3.37 -1.35 19.46
CA ASP A 234 -2.83 -2.32 20.42
C ASP A 234 -2.53 -3.67 19.75
N TRP A 235 -2.90 -3.84 18.48
CA TRP A 235 -2.48 -4.99 17.70
C TRP A 235 -0.97 -4.92 17.49
N ASP A 236 -0.24 -5.94 17.97
CA ASP A 236 1.21 -6.01 17.91
C ASP A 236 1.64 -7.09 16.91
N CYS A 237 1.96 -6.66 15.69
CA CYS A 237 2.52 -7.54 14.67
C CYS A 237 4.04 -7.72 14.86
N ILE A 238 4.55 -8.95 14.69
CA ILE A 238 5.99 -9.24 14.70
C ILE A 238 6.55 -9.21 13.27
N TRP A 239 7.04 -8.05 12.85
CA TRP A 239 7.59 -7.82 11.50
C TRP A 239 8.93 -7.08 11.54
N GLN A 240 9.66 -7.03 10.42
CA GLN A 240 10.97 -6.37 10.33
C GLN A 240 10.90 -5.15 9.42
N ALA A 241 11.62 -4.09 9.78
CA ALA A 241 11.88 -2.98 8.88
C ALA A 241 13.26 -2.37 9.14
N LYS A 242 13.89 -1.86 8.09
CA LYS A 242 15.16 -1.13 8.15
C LYS A 242 15.10 0.05 7.19
N GLY A 243 15.48 1.23 7.68
CA GLY A 243 15.61 2.44 6.88
C GLY A 243 17.08 2.81 6.71
N HIS A 244 17.42 3.36 5.56
CA HIS A 244 18.75 3.84 5.23
C HIS A 244 18.67 5.18 4.49
N ARG A 245 19.28 6.22 5.05
CA ARG A 245 19.37 7.54 4.41
C ARG A 245 20.61 7.63 3.53
N HIS A 246 20.50 8.30 2.39
CA HIS A 246 21.61 8.50 1.46
C HIS A 246 21.50 9.85 0.74
N ASN A 247 22.49 10.18 -0.09
CA ASN A 247 22.61 11.49 -0.75
C ASN A 247 21.53 11.82 -1.80
N ARG A 248 20.59 10.91 -2.09
CA ARG A 248 19.48 11.11 -3.03
C ARG A 248 18.12 11.07 -2.35
N GLY A 249 18.08 10.83 -1.03
CA GLY A 249 16.86 10.58 -0.28
C GLY A 249 17.05 9.49 0.77
N TRP A 250 16.16 8.51 0.77
CA TRP A 250 16.24 7.37 1.68
C TRP A 250 15.55 6.14 1.10
N SER A 251 15.91 4.98 1.63
CA SER A 251 15.30 3.70 1.29
C SER A 251 14.81 2.98 2.53
N VAL A 252 13.82 2.12 2.34
CA VAL A 252 13.29 1.25 3.40
C VAL A 252 13.07 -0.16 2.86
N GLU A 253 13.38 -1.14 3.68
CA GLU A 253 12.99 -2.53 3.48
C GLU A 253 12.06 -2.95 4.60
N VAL A 254 10.96 -3.59 4.24
CA VAL A 254 9.95 -4.14 5.15
C VAL A 254 9.77 -5.62 4.85
N ALA A 255 9.73 -6.47 5.89
CA ALA A 255 9.39 -7.87 5.78
C ALA A 255 8.28 -8.22 6.77
N ILE A 256 7.14 -8.68 6.27
CA ILE A 256 5.97 -9.06 7.05
C ILE A 256 5.76 -10.57 6.89
N PRO A 257 5.91 -11.36 7.96
CA PRO A 257 5.65 -12.79 7.91
C PRO A 257 4.17 -13.10 7.65
N PHE A 258 3.91 -14.11 6.83
CA PHE A 258 2.54 -14.56 6.55
C PHE A 258 1.85 -15.16 7.78
N ASP A 259 2.58 -15.65 8.78
CA ASP A 259 1.99 -16.13 10.03
C ASP A 259 1.48 -15.01 10.94
N GLN A 260 1.88 -13.76 10.70
CA GLN A 260 1.33 -12.58 11.37
C GLN A 260 0.08 -12.05 10.67
N LEU A 261 -0.20 -12.51 9.45
CA LEU A 261 -1.32 -12.05 8.64
C LEU A 261 -2.40 -13.12 8.56
N ARG A 262 -3.65 -12.71 8.73
CA ARG A 262 -4.80 -13.54 8.38
C ARG A 262 -5.16 -13.24 6.94
N PHE A 263 -5.33 -14.27 6.11
CA PHE A 263 -5.67 -14.11 4.70
C PHE A 263 -6.45 -15.32 4.19
N LYS A 264 -7.18 -15.11 3.09
CA LYS A 264 -7.89 -16.19 2.39
C LYS A 264 -6.88 -17.09 1.68
N LYS A 265 -6.94 -18.41 1.93
CA LYS A 265 -6.09 -19.39 1.24
C LYS A 265 -6.62 -19.60 -0.18
N GLU A 266 -5.89 -19.09 -1.16
CA GLU A 266 -6.21 -19.20 -2.58
C GLU A 266 -4.95 -19.54 -3.38
N GLU A 267 -5.13 -20.17 -4.54
CA GLU A 267 -4.01 -20.50 -5.43
C GLU A 267 -3.39 -19.25 -6.04
N ASP A 268 -4.21 -18.27 -6.42
CA ASP A 268 -3.82 -16.95 -6.93
C ASP A 268 -4.55 -15.89 -6.11
N ALA A 269 -3.96 -15.52 -4.97
CA ALA A 269 -4.59 -14.60 -4.03
C ALA A 269 -4.55 -13.16 -4.59
N VAL A 270 -5.70 -12.49 -4.51
CA VAL A 270 -5.80 -11.05 -4.81
C VAL A 270 -6.02 -10.31 -3.50
N TRP A 271 -5.11 -9.42 -3.14
CA TRP A 271 -5.24 -8.55 -1.98
C TRP A 271 -5.54 -7.11 -2.42
N GLY A 272 -6.25 -6.35 -1.59
CA GLY A 272 -6.27 -4.90 -1.73
C GLY A 272 -4.96 -4.30 -1.22
N ILE A 273 -4.42 -3.30 -1.90
CA ILE A 273 -3.19 -2.60 -1.49
C ILE A 273 -3.27 -1.10 -1.67
N ASN A 274 -2.66 -0.35 -0.75
CA ASN A 274 -2.20 1.00 -1.01
C ASN A 274 -0.81 1.21 -0.46
N LEU A 275 0.04 1.84 -1.27
CA LEU A 275 1.39 2.24 -0.91
C LEU A 275 1.39 3.75 -0.86
N ALA A 276 1.94 4.35 0.19
CA ALA A 276 1.95 5.78 0.37
C ALA A 276 3.25 6.30 0.96
N ARG A 277 3.48 7.59 0.80
CA ARG A 277 4.57 8.34 1.43
C ARG A 277 4.05 9.67 1.95
N PHE A 278 4.46 10.03 3.15
CA PHE A 278 4.31 11.36 3.70
C PHE A 278 5.67 12.06 3.73
N ILE A 279 5.71 13.32 3.26
CA ILE A 279 6.89 14.16 3.22
C ILE A 279 6.67 15.33 4.18
N ALA A 280 7.26 15.23 5.37
CA ALA A 280 6.93 16.09 6.50
C ALA A 280 7.15 17.58 6.19
N ARG A 281 8.32 17.94 5.68
CA ARG A 281 8.66 19.35 5.39
C ARG A 281 7.78 20.02 4.32
N LYS A 282 7.11 19.24 3.47
CA LYS A 282 6.18 19.74 2.44
C LYS A 282 4.72 19.59 2.84
N THR A 283 4.42 18.91 3.95
CA THR A 283 3.07 18.47 4.30
C THR A 283 2.39 17.75 3.11
N GLU A 284 3.18 16.98 2.35
CA GLU A 284 2.72 16.31 1.14
C GLU A 284 2.45 14.84 1.44
N SER A 285 1.21 14.40 1.23
CA SER A 285 0.82 13.00 1.31
C SER A 285 0.61 12.45 -0.08
N THR A 286 1.32 11.40 -0.44
CA THR A 286 1.22 10.73 -1.74
C THR A 286 0.83 9.28 -1.57
N ALA A 287 0.13 8.72 -2.54
CA ALA A 287 -0.24 7.32 -2.53
C ALA A 287 -0.37 6.75 -3.96
N LEU A 288 -0.35 5.42 -4.07
CA LEU A 288 -0.67 4.72 -5.31
C LEU A 288 -2.12 5.00 -5.73
N MET A 289 -3.03 5.02 -4.75
CA MET A 289 -4.42 5.43 -4.92
C MET A 289 -4.84 6.36 -3.78
N VAL A 290 -5.55 7.44 -4.10
CA VAL A 290 -6.00 8.43 -3.09
C VAL A 290 -7.52 8.42 -2.85
N GLY A 291 -8.26 7.53 -3.51
CA GLY A 291 -9.71 7.35 -3.32
C GLY A 291 -10.52 8.64 -3.48
N ARG A 292 -11.76 8.69 -2.98
CA ARG A 292 -12.59 9.91 -3.02
C ARG A 292 -12.06 11.00 -2.08
N ARG A 293 -11.98 12.24 -2.56
CA ARG A 293 -11.56 13.42 -1.77
C ARG A 293 -12.35 13.50 -0.46
N SER A 294 -11.64 13.59 0.66
CA SER A 294 -12.22 13.76 1.99
C SER A 294 -11.34 14.72 2.79
N SER A 295 -11.95 15.49 3.67
CA SER A 295 -11.23 16.31 4.66
C SER A 295 -10.83 15.50 5.90
N SER A 296 -11.25 14.24 6.00
CA SER A 296 -10.92 13.39 7.14
C SER A 296 -9.49 12.86 7.03
N PRO A 297 -8.64 13.03 8.05
CA PRO A 297 -7.32 12.39 8.11
C PRO A 297 -7.38 10.86 8.02
N ARG A 298 -8.54 10.25 8.33
CA ARG A 298 -8.80 8.81 8.24
C ARG A 298 -8.97 8.32 6.80
N GLN A 299 -9.00 9.19 5.80
CA GLN A 299 -9.08 8.80 4.39
C GLN A 299 -7.97 7.81 3.99
N ARG A 300 -6.78 7.93 4.60
CA ARG A 300 -5.64 7.01 4.37
C ARG A 300 -5.91 5.56 4.79
N TYR A 301 -6.92 5.31 5.62
CA TYR A 301 -7.30 3.99 6.11
C TYR A 301 -8.39 3.32 5.26
N ARG A 302 -8.95 3.99 4.26
CA ARG A 302 -10.06 3.44 3.48
C ARG A 302 -9.62 2.25 2.64
N THR A 303 -10.37 1.15 2.74
CA THR A 303 -10.11 -0.09 2.02
C THR A 303 -10.94 -0.26 0.74
N THR A 304 -11.92 0.62 0.48
CA THR A 304 -12.78 0.55 -0.71
C THR A 304 -12.06 0.89 -2.02
N ASP A 305 -11.14 1.85 -1.98
CA ASP A 305 -10.51 2.46 -3.16
C ASP A 305 -9.06 1.97 -3.37
N LEU A 306 -8.74 0.76 -2.89
CA LEU A 306 -7.40 0.18 -2.99
C LEU A 306 -7.07 -0.29 -4.41
N ALA A 307 -5.77 -0.25 -4.75
CA ALA A 307 -5.23 -0.98 -5.88
C ALA A 307 -5.31 -2.50 -5.63
N GLN A 308 -5.17 -3.32 -6.67
CA GLN A 308 -5.05 -4.77 -6.52
C GLN A 308 -3.59 -5.18 -6.41
N LEU A 309 -3.25 -6.00 -5.42
CA LEU A 309 -2.01 -6.75 -5.37
C LEU A 309 -2.25 -8.16 -5.92
N ARG A 310 -1.52 -8.51 -6.98
CA ARG A 310 -1.58 -9.80 -7.66
C ARG A 310 -0.21 -10.49 -7.71
N GLY A 311 -0.19 -11.73 -8.19
CA GLY A 311 1.03 -12.54 -8.29
C GLY A 311 1.35 -13.34 -7.03
N LEU A 312 0.48 -13.29 -6.01
CA LEU A 312 0.61 -14.02 -4.76
C LEU A 312 0.11 -15.46 -4.94
N LYS A 313 0.99 -16.32 -5.43
CA LYS A 313 0.68 -17.72 -5.70
C LYS A 313 0.96 -18.63 -4.51
N SER A 314 -0.02 -19.47 -4.20
CA SER A 314 0.08 -20.58 -3.23
C SER A 314 0.65 -20.17 -1.87
N LEU A 315 0.14 -19.07 -1.30
CA LEU A 315 0.60 -18.57 -0.01
C LEU A 315 0.43 -19.62 1.09
N LYS A 316 1.51 -19.93 1.78
CA LYS A 316 1.51 -20.88 2.91
C LYS A 316 1.49 -20.09 4.21
N THR A 317 0.58 -20.47 5.10
CA THR A 317 0.68 -20.13 6.52
C THR A 317 1.02 -21.41 7.28
N LYS A 318 1.94 -21.33 8.24
CA LYS A 318 2.24 -22.46 9.10
C LYS A 318 1.00 -22.74 9.96
N SER A 319 0.54 -23.99 9.94
CA SER A 319 -0.35 -24.48 10.99
C SER A 319 0.36 -24.30 12.34
N LEU A 320 -0.30 -23.65 13.30
CA LEU A 320 0.21 -23.51 14.65
C LEU A 320 0.27 -24.92 15.27
N PHE A 321 1.47 -25.44 15.53
CA PHE A 321 1.63 -26.68 16.29
C PHE A 321 2.57 -26.41 17.46
N GLN A 322 2.04 -26.47 18.67
CA GLN A 322 2.78 -26.21 19.90
C GLN A 322 2.56 -27.35 20.88
N ILE A 323 3.64 -27.81 21.50
CA ILE A 323 3.63 -28.82 22.57
C ILE A 323 4.29 -28.19 23.79
N LYS A 324 3.62 -28.23 24.94
CA LYS A 324 4.13 -27.76 26.24
C LYS A 324 4.10 -28.91 27.24
N PRO A 325 5.23 -29.62 27.44
CA PRO A 325 5.33 -30.56 28.56
C PRO A 325 5.51 -29.81 29.87
N TYR A 326 4.93 -30.33 30.96
CA TYR A 326 5.16 -29.82 32.31
C TYR A 326 5.31 -30.96 33.32
N VAL A 327 6.02 -30.65 34.41
CA VAL A 327 6.21 -31.54 35.56
C VAL A 327 6.02 -30.73 36.83
N LEU A 328 5.17 -31.22 37.73
CA LEU A 328 4.81 -30.59 38.99
C LEU A 328 5.27 -31.50 40.15
N PRO A 329 6.33 -31.12 40.86
CA PRO A 329 6.72 -31.79 42.09
C PRO A 329 5.92 -31.24 43.27
N SER A 330 5.14 -32.08 43.94
CA SER A 330 4.41 -31.71 45.15
C SER A 330 4.97 -32.40 46.39
N ARG A 331 5.10 -31.65 47.48
CA ARG A 331 5.44 -32.16 48.81
C ARG A 331 4.28 -31.90 49.75
N LEU A 332 3.63 -32.98 50.19
CA LEU A 332 2.60 -32.92 51.22
C LEU A 332 3.22 -33.35 52.55
N GLN A 333 3.16 -32.44 53.51
CA GLN A 333 3.61 -32.67 54.88
C GLN A 333 2.38 -32.71 55.79
N ASN A 334 2.18 -33.85 56.46
CA ASN A 334 1.09 -33.98 57.42
C ASN A 334 1.52 -33.35 58.75
N LEU A 335 1.01 -32.15 59.05
CA LEU A 335 1.40 -31.37 60.23
C LEU A 335 0.73 -31.85 61.54
N GLN A 336 -0.20 -32.82 61.48
CA GLN A 336 -0.94 -33.33 62.65
C GLN A 336 -0.44 -34.71 63.13
N SER A 337 0.52 -35.33 62.45
CA SER A 337 1.08 -36.63 62.88
C SER A 337 2.25 -36.45 63.85
N THR A 338 2.30 -37.27 64.90
CA THR A 338 3.41 -37.37 65.87
C THR A 338 4.73 -37.83 65.25
N ASP A 339 4.71 -38.32 64.01
CA ASP A 339 5.87 -38.64 63.18
C ASP A 339 5.63 -38.11 61.75
N PRO A 340 6.18 -36.93 61.38
CA PRO A 340 5.83 -36.24 60.13
C PRO A 340 6.36 -37.02 58.91
N THR A 341 5.48 -37.82 58.31
CA THR A 341 5.77 -38.48 57.04
C THR A 341 5.66 -37.46 55.91
N THR A 342 6.76 -37.28 55.17
CA THR A 342 6.79 -36.40 54.00
C THR A 342 6.52 -37.25 52.76
N SER A 343 5.39 -37.02 52.11
CA SER A 343 5.09 -37.67 50.83
C SER A 343 5.49 -36.72 49.69
N THR A 344 6.28 -37.23 48.75
CA THR A 344 6.65 -36.51 47.53
C THR A 344 5.96 -37.21 46.38
N SER A 345 5.15 -36.47 45.62
CA SER A 345 4.55 -36.95 44.37
C SER A 345 5.03 -36.12 43.21
N PHE A 346 5.05 -36.74 42.03
CA PHE A 346 5.39 -36.10 40.77
C PHE A 346 4.21 -36.27 39.83
N GLU A 347 3.70 -35.16 39.33
CA GLU A 347 2.71 -35.15 38.27
C GLU A 347 3.35 -34.60 36.99
N SER A 348 2.95 -35.11 35.85
CA SER A 348 3.46 -34.66 34.55
C SER A 348 2.34 -34.64 33.54
N GLY A 349 2.26 -33.60 32.74
CA GLY A 349 1.27 -33.48 31.69
C GLY A 349 1.84 -32.85 30.45
N VAL A 350 1.01 -32.84 29.40
CA VAL A 350 1.37 -32.25 28.11
C VAL A 350 0.16 -31.53 27.55
N ASP A 351 0.36 -30.26 27.21
CA ASP A 351 -0.59 -29.50 26.40
C ASP A 351 -0.15 -29.48 24.95
N VAL A 352 -1.06 -29.80 24.05
CA VAL A 352 -0.88 -29.74 22.60
C VAL A 352 -1.89 -28.77 22.02
N ARG A 353 -1.39 -27.78 21.28
CA ARG A 353 -2.20 -26.81 20.53
C ARG A 353 -1.96 -27.00 19.05
N TYR A 354 -3.01 -27.26 18.28
CA TYR A 354 -2.95 -27.49 16.84
C TYR A 354 -3.93 -26.60 16.06
N GLY A 355 -3.43 -25.80 15.11
CA GLY A 355 -4.22 -24.97 14.21
C GLY A 355 -4.77 -25.77 13.05
N VAL A 356 -6.07 -26.07 13.08
CA VAL A 356 -6.80 -26.83 12.03
C VAL A 356 -7.01 -25.95 10.80
N THR A 357 -7.43 -24.69 11.00
CA THR A 357 -7.52 -23.65 9.96
C THR A 357 -6.99 -22.32 10.53
N PRO A 358 -6.76 -21.27 9.71
CA PRO A 358 -6.34 -19.96 10.24
C PRO A 358 -7.26 -19.38 11.32
N ASN A 359 -8.52 -19.82 11.37
CA ASN A 359 -9.54 -19.34 12.30
C ASN A 359 -9.99 -20.41 13.31
N MET A 360 -9.36 -21.60 13.33
CA MET A 360 -9.76 -22.72 14.20
C MET A 360 -8.54 -23.39 14.81
N THR A 361 -8.51 -23.42 16.14
CA THR A 361 -7.46 -24.10 16.93
C THR A 361 -8.08 -25.20 17.76
N LEU A 362 -7.40 -26.35 17.80
CA LEU A 362 -7.70 -27.49 18.66
C LEU A 362 -6.70 -27.49 19.81
N ASP A 363 -7.21 -27.41 21.04
CA ASP A 363 -6.43 -27.55 22.27
C ASP A 363 -6.71 -28.93 22.88
N LEU A 364 -5.65 -29.72 23.06
CA LEU A 364 -5.68 -31.06 23.66
C LEU A 364 -4.75 -31.06 24.86
N SER A 365 -5.25 -31.47 26.02
CA SER A 365 -4.43 -31.58 27.22
C SER A 365 -4.50 -32.99 27.77
N TYR A 366 -3.35 -33.51 28.19
CA TYR A 366 -3.23 -34.80 28.85
C TYR A 366 -2.64 -34.63 30.25
N ASN A 367 -3.35 -35.18 31.24
CA ASN A 367 -3.01 -35.11 32.66
C ASN A 367 -2.95 -33.68 33.23
N THR A 368 -3.98 -32.88 32.93
CA THR A 368 -4.19 -31.47 33.32
C THR A 368 -4.18 -31.24 34.83
N ASP A 369 -3.42 -30.26 35.30
CA ASP A 369 -3.54 -29.74 36.67
C ASP A 369 -4.68 -28.72 36.75
N PHE A 370 -5.86 -29.15 37.23
CA PHE A 370 -6.99 -28.27 37.54
C PHE A 370 -7.01 -27.81 39.00
N ALA A 371 -5.95 -28.06 39.80
CA ALA A 371 -5.98 -27.82 41.25
C ALA A 371 -5.74 -26.36 41.67
N GLN A 372 -5.57 -25.42 40.73
CA GLN A 372 -5.56 -23.98 41.01
C GLN A 372 -6.59 -23.22 40.17
N VAL A 373 -7.86 -23.56 40.36
CA VAL A 373 -8.91 -22.54 40.24
C VAL A 373 -9.04 -21.90 41.61
N GLU A 374 -8.60 -20.65 41.76
CA GLU A 374 -8.94 -19.81 42.91
C GLU A 374 -10.47 -19.79 43.03
N GLY A 375 -10.98 -20.54 44.01
CA GLY A 375 -12.36 -20.45 44.45
C GLY A 375 -12.52 -19.19 45.29
N ASP A 376 -12.50 -18.01 44.66
CA ASP A 376 -12.98 -16.80 45.33
C ASP A 376 -14.51 -16.78 45.25
N GLN A 377 -15.14 -17.35 46.27
CA GLN A 377 -16.51 -17.05 46.68
C GLN A 377 -16.48 -16.57 48.14
N LYS A 378 -16.36 -15.26 48.37
CA LYS A 378 -17.49 -14.35 48.61
C LYS A 378 -17.03 -12.96 49.02
#